data_AF-A0A4R9WPK1-F1
#
_entry.id   AF-A0A4R9WPK1-F1
#
_cell.length_a   1.000
_cell.length_b   1.000
_cell.length_c   1.000
_cell.angle_alpha   90.00
_cell.angle_beta   90.00
_cell.angle_gamma   90.00
#
_symmetry.space_group_name_H-M   'P 1'
#
loop_
_entity.id
_entity.type
_entity.pdbx_description
1 polymer ?
#
loop_
_entity_poly.entity_id
_entity_poly.type
_entity_poly.pdbx_seq_one_letter_code
_entity_poly.pdbx_strand_id
1 'polypeptide(L)'
;SIPSLTAANTRLVPIKGAPPNVTRAPTFCAFAPRCDHAEARCRQARPPLEAAGADQTVACWRWREVERGPRTGAGAADKPAVTAPKQEALLTVT
;
A
#
# COMPACT_ATOMS: atom_id res chain seq x y z
N SER A 1 -0.26 -9.56 -8.45
CA SER A 1 -1.00 -9.95 -9.67
C SER A 1 -0.27 -9.43 -10.89
N ILE A 2 -0.15 -10.26 -11.93
CA ILE A 2 0.37 -9.84 -13.26
C ILE A 2 -0.84 -9.83 -14.22
N PRO A 3 -1.09 -8.73 -14.95
CA PRO A 3 -2.16 -8.69 -15.94
C PRO A 3 -1.98 -9.77 -17.02
N SER A 4 -3.09 -10.31 -17.53
CA SER A 4 -3.08 -11.33 -18.58
C SER A 4 -2.72 -10.72 -19.93
N LEU A 5 -1.86 -11.41 -20.69
CA LEU A 5 -1.49 -11.05 -22.06
C LEU A 5 -2.60 -11.34 -23.08
N THR A 6 -3.59 -12.15 -22.72
CA THR A 6 -4.70 -12.57 -23.59
C THR A 6 -6.02 -11.84 -23.30
N ALA A 7 -6.08 -11.06 -22.22
CA ALA A 7 -7.26 -10.26 -21.92
C ALA A 7 -7.36 -9.06 -22.89
N ALA A 8 -8.58 -8.68 -23.25
CA ALA A 8 -8.84 -7.50 -24.08
C ALA A 8 -8.07 -6.28 -23.54
N ASN A 9 -7.52 -5.48 -24.44
CA ASN A 9 -6.61 -4.35 -24.15
C ASN A 9 -7.33 -3.18 -23.45
N THR A 10 -7.84 -3.39 -22.24
CA THR A 10 -8.35 -2.31 -21.41
C THR A 10 -7.15 -1.52 -20.89
N ARG A 11 -7.10 -0.22 -21.22
CA ARG A 11 -6.01 0.65 -20.78
C ARG A 11 -5.96 0.68 -19.25
N LEU A 12 -4.87 0.16 -18.70
CA LEU A 12 -4.60 0.23 -17.27
C LEU A 12 -4.45 1.70 -16.88
N VAL A 13 -5.16 2.13 -15.84
CA VAL A 13 -4.98 3.46 -15.25
C VAL A 13 -3.77 3.40 -14.32
N PRO A 14 -2.67 4.12 -14.61
CA PRO A 14 -1.52 4.16 -13.71
C PRO A 14 -1.92 4.82 -12.39
N ILE A 15 -1.44 4.27 -11.27
CA ILE A 15 -1.54 4.95 -9.98
C ILE A 15 -0.65 6.19 -10.05
N LYS A 16 -1.22 7.37 -9.79
CA LYS A 16 -0.50 8.65 -9.82
C LYS A 16 0.48 8.74 -8.64
N GLY A 17 1.58 9.47 -8.85
CA GLY A 17 2.58 9.77 -7.82
C GLY A 17 3.61 8.66 -7.58
N ALA A 18 4.56 8.92 -6.67
CA ALA A 18 5.65 8.00 -6.35
C ALA A 18 5.43 7.29 -4.99
N PRO A 19 5.93 6.04 -4.82
CA PRO A 19 6.17 5.42 -3.51
C PRO A 19 6.79 6.39 -2.50
N PRO A 20 6.28 6.51 -1.25
CA PRO A 20 7.03 7.23 -0.22
C PRO A 20 8.35 6.50 0.06
N ASN A 21 9.33 7.25 0.56
CA ASN A 21 10.58 6.64 1.00
C ASN A 21 10.30 5.70 2.18
N VAL A 22 10.59 4.40 2.00
CA VAL A 22 10.30 3.35 3.00
C VAL A 22 11.21 3.41 4.24
N THR A 23 12.34 4.12 4.16
CA THR A 23 13.27 4.27 5.30
C THR A 23 12.82 5.33 6.30
N ARG A 24 11.93 6.25 5.88
CA ARG A 24 11.44 7.35 6.69
C ARG A 24 9.92 7.41 6.60
N ALA A 25 9.25 6.80 7.58
CA ALA A 25 7.81 6.87 7.66
C ALA A 25 7.34 8.34 7.77
N PRO A 26 6.37 8.77 6.95
CA PRO A 26 5.84 10.13 7.04
C PRO A 26 5.07 10.31 8.35
N THR A 27 5.13 11.53 8.90
CA THR A 27 4.31 11.96 10.04
C THR A 27 2.83 12.17 9.67
N PHE A 28 2.55 12.25 8.37
CA PHE A 28 1.22 12.35 7.78
C PHE A 28 0.78 11.00 7.17
N CYS A 29 -0.44 10.94 6.60
CA CYS A 29 -0.90 9.74 5.91
C CYS A 29 -0.02 9.42 4.68
N ALA A 30 0.67 8.28 4.68
CA ALA A 30 1.57 7.87 3.59
C ALA A 30 0.90 7.78 2.20
N PHE A 31 -0.43 7.64 2.17
CA PHE A 31 -1.22 7.56 0.94
C PHE A 31 -1.71 8.93 0.44
N ALA A 32 -1.64 9.98 1.25
CA ALA A 32 -2.14 11.32 0.88
C ALA A 32 -1.62 11.85 -0.49
N PRO A 33 -0.36 11.60 -0.91
CA PRO A 33 0.14 12.08 -2.20
C PRO A 33 -0.51 11.44 -3.44
N ARG A 34 -1.22 10.32 -3.27
CA ARG A 34 -1.83 9.54 -4.37
C ARG A 34 -3.30 9.18 -4.15
N CYS A 35 -3.89 9.62 -3.04
CA CYS A 35 -5.24 9.26 -2.66
C CYS A 35 -6.22 10.29 -3.24
N ASP A 36 -7.15 9.84 -4.07
CA ASP A 36 -8.19 10.69 -4.67
C ASP A 36 -9.19 11.23 -3.62
N HIS A 37 -9.20 10.65 -2.41
CA HIS A 37 -10.06 11.07 -1.28
C HIS A 37 -9.33 11.90 -0.22
N ALA A 38 -8.08 12.32 -0.47
CA ALA A 38 -7.25 13.00 0.53
C ALA A 38 -7.80 14.39 0.93
N GLU A 39 -7.96 14.60 2.24
CA GLU A 39 -8.33 15.90 2.83
C GLU A 39 -7.15 16.60 3.53
N ALA A 40 -7.39 17.78 4.10
CA ALA A 40 -6.36 18.54 4.80
C ALA A 40 -5.70 17.73 5.94
N ARG A 41 -6.50 17.03 6.75
CA ARG A 41 -6.01 16.24 7.88
C ARG A 41 -5.07 15.11 7.46
N CYS A 42 -5.27 14.52 6.28
CA CYS A 42 -4.38 13.50 5.71
C CYS A 42 -2.94 14.00 5.51
N ARG A 43 -2.76 15.31 5.27
CA ARG A 43 -1.45 15.94 5.05
C ARG A 43 -0.81 16.46 6.33
N GLN A 44 -1.57 16.50 7.43
CA GLN A 44 -1.12 17.02 8.72
C GLN A 44 -0.72 15.90 9.68
N ALA A 45 -1.45 14.78 9.67
CA ALA A 45 -1.24 13.70 10.62
C ALA A 45 -1.61 12.32 10.05
N ARG A 46 -1.01 11.31 10.65
CA ARG A 46 -1.35 9.90 10.40
C ARG A 46 -2.69 9.55 11.05
N PRO A 47 -3.60 8.85 10.35
CA PRO A 47 -4.84 8.37 10.95
C PRO A 47 -4.59 7.32 12.02
N PRO A 48 -5.42 7.27 13.08
CA PRO A 48 -5.40 6.19 14.05
C PRO A 48 -5.81 4.87 13.41
N LEU A 49 -5.44 3.76 14.05
CA LEU A 49 -5.91 2.44 13.66
C LEU A 49 -7.28 2.19 14.32
N GLU A 50 -8.31 1.92 13.52
CA GLU A 50 -9.69 1.65 13.95
C GLU A 50 -10.13 0.25 13.50
N ALA A 51 -11.08 -0.35 14.22
CA ALA A 51 -11.72 -1.60 13.81
C ALA A 51 -12.75 -1.33 12.70
N ALA A 52 -12.66 -2.08 11.60
CA ALA A 52 -13.49 -1.95 10.39
C ALA A 52 -14.27 -3.22 10.03
N GLY A 53 -14.31 -4.18 10.94
CA GLY A 53 -14.95 -5.50 10.83
C GLY A 53 -14.44 -6.43 11.91
N ALA A 54 -14.90 -7.69 11.92
CA ALA A 54 -14.52 -8.68 12.93
C ALA A 54 -12.99 -8.86 13.04
N ASP A 55 -12.30 -9.00 11.90
CA ASP A 55 -10.86 -9.23 11.83
C ASP A 55 -10.13 -8.19 10.96
N GLN A 56 -10.69 -6.99 10.86
CA GLN A 56 -10.19 -5.95 9.96
C GLN A 56 -9.91 -4.67 10.74
N THR A 57 -8.73 -4.12 10.51
CA THR A 57 -8.35 -2.79 11.00
C THR A 57 -8.04 -1.86 9.85
N VAL A 58 -8.28 -0.57 10.05
CA VAL A 58 -8.09 0.47 9.04
C VAL A 58 -7.43 1.69 9.65
N ALA A 59 -6.52 2.31 8.91
CA ALA A 59 -5.93 3.60 9.26
C ALA A 59 -6.22 4.60 8.12
N CYS A 60 -7.45 5.10 8.09
CA CYS A 60 -7.91 6.08 7.10
C CYS A 60 -8.91 7.02 7.76
N TRP A 61 -8.76 8.34 7.57
CA TRP A 61 -9.68 9.32 8.15
C TRP A 61 -11.11 9.23 7.61
N ARG A 62 -11.29 8.66 6.41
CA ARG A 62 -12.56 8.65 5.68
C ARG A 62 -13.10 7.25 5.38
N TRP A 63 -12.75 6.27 6.21
CA TRP A 63 -13.07 4.87 5.94
C TRP A 63 -14.56 4.54 6.05
N ARG A 64 -15.35 5.40 6.71
CA ARG A 64 -16.79 5.22 6.92
C ARG A 64 -17.60 5.80 5.75
N GLU A 65 -17.05 6.79 5.06
CA GLU A 65 -17.70 7.52 3.98
C GLU A 65 -17.28 7.01 2.59
N VAL A 66 -16.07 6.47 2.48
CA VAL A 66 -15.57 5.91 1.22
C VAL A 66 -16.09 4.47 1.08
N GLU A 67 -16.98 4.25 0.12
CA GLU A 67 -17.44 2.91 -0.22
C GLU A 67 -16.28 2.00 -0.57
N ARG A 68 -16.32 0.78 -0.04
CA ARG A 68 -15.32 -0.23 -0.35
C ARG A 68 -15.55 -0.70 -1.78
N GLY A 69 -14.74 -0.21 -2.71
CA GLY A 69 -14.77 -0.66 -4.10
C GLY A 69 -14.61 -2.18 -4.23
N PRO A 70 -15.03 -2.78 -5.36
CA PRO A 70 -14.91 -4.22 -5.56
C PRO A 70 -13.45 -4.65 -5.42
N ARG A 71 -13.20 -5.69 -4.61
CA ARG A 71 -11.87 -6.31 -4.51
C ARG A 71 -11.60 -7.09 -5.79
N THR A 72 -11.26 -6.41 -6.88
CA THR A 72 -10.70 -7.05 -8.08
C THR A 72 -9.23 -7.36 -7.80
N GLY A 73 -9.02 -8.39 -6.97
CA GLY A 73 -7.71 -8.85 -6.54
C GLY A 73 -7.87 -10.11 -5.71
N ALA A 74 -7.76 -11.27 -6.35
CA ALA A 74 -7.63 -12.56 -5.68
C ALA A 74 -6.30 -12.58 -4.92
N GLY A 75 -6.34 -12.17 -3.65
CA GLY A 75 -5.24 -12.29 -2.71
C GLY A 75 -5.79 -12.91 -1.44
N ALA A 76 -5.93 -14.23 -1.45
CA ALA A 76 -6.06 -15.00 -0.22
C ALA A 76 -4.77 -14.81 0.58
N ALA A 77 -4.93 -14.59 1.88
CA ALA A 77 -3.84 -14.46 2.82
C ALA A 77 -3.12 -15.80 2.93
N ASP A 78 -1.87 -15.84 2.46
CA ASP A 78 -0.84 -16.65 3.09
C ASP A 78 0.48 -15.92 2.86
N LYS A 79 1.12 -15.49 3.94
CA LYS A 79 2.40 -14.78 3.87
C LYS A 79 3.46 -15.84 4.19
N PRO A 80 4.18 -16.42 3.22
CA PRO A 80 5.35 -17.20 3.57
C PRO A 80 6.34 -16.24 4.26
N ALA A 81 6.82 -16.65 5.42
CA ALA A 81 7.81 -15.91 6.19
C ALA A 81 9.08 -15.75 5.33
N VAL A 82 9.38 -14.52 4.94
CA VAL A 82 10.66 -14.19 4.29
C VAL A 82 11.70 -14.11 5.39
N THR A 83 12.52 -15.15 5.52
CA THR A 83 13.76 -15.09 6.29
C THR A 83 14.81 -14.38 5.43
N ALA A 84 15.26 -13.21 5.86
CA ALA A 84 16.32 -12.47 5.17
C ALA A 84 17.64 -13.29 5.20
N PRO A 85 18.35 -13.43 4.06
CA PRO A 85 19.68 -14.03 4.08
C PRO A 85 20.69 -13.05 4.68
N LYS A 86 21.54 -13.58 5.58
CA LYS A 86 22.70 -12.88 6.15
C LYS A 86 23.69 -12.60 5.02
N GLN A 87 23.84 -11.33 4.62
CA GLN A 87 24.89 -10.94 3.69
C GLN A 87 26.23 -10.89 4.43
N GLU A 88 27.13 -11.82 4.14
CA GLU A 88 28.52 -11.75 4.57
C GLU A 88 29.42 -11.39 3.39
N ALA A 89 29.96 -10.17 3.50
CA ALA A 89 31.18 -9.60 2.92
C ALA A 89 31.73 -10.21 1.61
N LEU A 90 31.48 -9.50 0.49
CA LEU A 90 32.41 -9.47 -0.63
C LEU A 90 33.35 -8.28 -0.43
N LEU A 91 34.55 -8.55 0.09
CA LEU A 91 35.69 -7.65 -0.07
C LEU A 91 36.97 -8.49 -0.15
N THR A 92 37.44 -8.74 -1.38
CA THR A 92 38.88 -8.92 -1.61
C THR A 92 39.24 -8.25 -2.94
N VAL A 93 39.95 -7.15 -2.84
CA VAL A 93 40.73 -6.56 -3.94
C VAL A 93 42.13 -7.17 -3.80
N THR A 94 42.58 -7.90 -4.81
CA THR A 94 43.99 -8.27 -4.99
C THR A 94 44.36 -7.98 -6.44
#